data_AF-A0A699XGV1-F1
#
_entry.id   AF-A0A699XGV1-F1
#
_cell.length_a   1.000
_cell.length_b   1.000
_cell.length_c   1.000
_cell.angle_alpha   90.00
_cell.angle_beta   90.00
_cell.angle_gamma   90.00
#
_symmetry.space_group_name_H-M   'P 1'
#
loop_
_entity.id
_entity.type
_entity.pdbx_description
1 polymer ?
#
loop_
_entity_poly.entity_id
_entity_poly.type
_entity_poly.pdbx_seq_one_letter_code
_entity_poly.pdbx_strand_id
1 'polypeptide(L)' 'LQRDLDANWAVLAEAIQTILRRENYPDPYNALKQLTRTGGAISATTIAEFVEELEVPESVKAELRHLTPANYVGR' A
#
# COMPACT_ATOMS: atom_id res chain seq x y z
N LEU A 1 -15.54 -12.19 9.94
CA LEU A 1 -14.41 -12.63 9.09
C LEU A 1 -14.13 -11.72 7.89
N GLN A 2 -15.11 -11.15 7.17
CA GLN A 2 -14.80 -10.13 6.14
C GLN A 2 -14.31 -8.79 6.73
N ARG A 3 -14.83 -8.40 7.90
CA ARG A 3 -14.47 -7.14 8.57
C ARG A 3 -13.00 -7.04 9.00
N ASP A 4 -12.36 -8.18 9.30
CA ASP A 4 -10.95 -8.20 9.70
C ASP A 4 -10.03 -7.90 8.52
N LEU A 5 -10.44 -8.27 7.29
CA LEU A 5 -9.70 -7.90 6.10
C LEU A 5 -9.82 -6.40 5.85
N ASP A 6 -11.04 -5.84 5.84
CA ASP A 6 -11.28 -4.41 5.57
C ASP A 6 -10.50 -3.50 6.54
N ALA A 7 -10.45 -3.85 7.83
CA ALA A 7 -9.72 -3.08 8.84
C ALA A 7 -8.20 -3.09 8.62
N ASN A 8 -7.65 -4.22 8.17
CA ASN A 8 -6.22 -4.38 7.93
C ASN A 8 -5.74 -3.63 6.67
N TRP A 9 -6.60 -3.49 5.66
CA TRP A 9 -6.24 -2.82 4.40
C TRP A 9 -6.27 -1.29 4.47
N ALA A 10 -7.21 -0.70 5.22
CA ALA A 10 -7.22 0.75 5.43
C ALA A 10 -5.92 1.24 6.08
N VAL A 11 -5.40 0.45 7.02
CA VAL A 11 -4.16 0.72 7.77
C VAL A 11 -2.94 0.59 6.85
N LEU A 12 -2.89 -0.43 5.97
CA LEU A 12 -1.85 -0.54 4.93
C LEU A 12 -1.88 0.58 3.90
N ALA A 13 -3.08 0.98 3.45
CA ALA A 13 -3.25 2.07 2.49
C ALA A 13 -2.68 3.39 3.04
N GLU A 14 -2.88 3.66 4.33
CA GLU A 14 -2.30 4.83 5.02
C GLU A 14 -0.76 4.74 5.12
N ALA A 15 -0.22 3.54 5.38
CA ALA A 15 1.23 3.30 5.41
C ALA A 15 1.89 3.65 4.07
N ILE A 16 1.32 3.10 2.98
CA ILE A 16 1.79 3.34 1.61
C ILE A 16 1.68 4.84 1.31
N GLN A 17 0.58 5.49 1.69
CA GLN A 17 0.41 6.93 1.49
C GLN A 17 1.51 7.74 2.16
N THR A 18 1.86 7.36 3.39
CA THR A 18 2.85 8.08 4.20
C THR A 18 4.23 7.96 3.58
N ILE A 19 4.62 6.77 3.12
CA ILE A 19 5.88 6.56 2.43
C ILE A 19 5.91 7.33 1.11
N LEU A 20 4.86 7.25 0.28
CA LEU A 20 4.81 7.99 -0.98
C LEU A 20 4.92 9.51 -0.78
N ARG A 21 4.28 10.06 0.28
CA ARG A 21 4.45 11.47 0.65
C ARG A 21 5.87 11.80 1.09
N ARG A 22 6.51 10.92 1.87
CA ARG A 22 7.91 11.08 2.31
C ARG A 22 8.87 11.13 1.12
N GLU A 23 8.61 10.32 0.10
CA GLU A 23 9.41 10.24 -1.12
C GLU A 23 9.06 11.34 -2.16
N ASN A 24 8.18 12.29 -1.82
CA ASN A 24 7.68 13.32 -2.73
C ASN A 24 7.07 12.75 -4.03
N TYR A 25 6.45 11.57 -3.95
CA TYR A 25 5.79 10.97 -5.11
C TYR A 25 4.63 11.87 -5.58
N PRO A 26 4.46 12.06 -6.90
CA PRO A 26 3.37 12.88 -7.44
C PRO A 26 2.01 12.24 -7.14
N ASP A 27 1.11 13.02 -6.53
CA ASP A 27 -0.28 12.62 -6.25
C ASP A 27 -0.45 11.24 -5.59
N PRO A 28 0.07 11.04 -4.37
CA PRO A 28 0.00 9.75 -3.65
C PRO A 28 -1.44 9.28 -3.44
N TYR A 29 -2.36 10.23 -3.29
CA TYR A 29 -3.80 9.95 -3.18
C TYR A 29 -4.37 9.28 -4.43
N ASN A 30 -3.95 9.72 -5.63
CA ASN A 30 -4.45 9.16 -6.87
C ASN A 30 -3.89 7.75 -7.12
N ALA A 31 -2.62 7.52 -6.74
CA ALA A 31 -2.02 6.19 -6.80
C ALA A 31 -2.76 5.18 -5.89
N LEU A 32 -3.07 5.56 -4.65
CA LEU A 32 -3.88 4.75 -3.74
C LEU A 32 -5.32 4.55 -4.22
N LYS A 33 -5.89 5.57 -4.86
CA LYS A 33 -7.20 5.45 -5.48
C LYS A 33 -7.17 4.40 -6.58
N GLN A 34 -6.12 4.33 -7.41
CA GLN A 34 -6.00 3.26 -8.42
C GLN A 34 -5.94 1.87 -7.78
N LEU A 35 -5.17 1.71 -6.69
CA LEU A 35 -5.09 0.46 -5.93
C LEU A 35 -6.44 -0.01 -5.37
N THR A 36 -7.26 0.93 -4.87
CA THR A 36 -8.56 0.64 -4.25
C THR A 36 -9.73 0.59 -5.25
N ARG A 37 -9.57 1.15 -6.46
CA ARG A 37 -10.66 1.30 -7.45
C ARG A 37 -10.91 0.03 -8.26
N THR A 38 -9.98 -0.93 -8.27
CA THR A 38 -10.15 -2.21 -8.98
C THR A 38 -11.32 -3.02 -8.45
N GLY A 39 -11.94 -2.64 -7.32
CA GLY A 39 -13.13 -3.28 -6.74
C GLY A 39 -12.87 -4.69 -6.21
N GLY A 40 -11.68 -5.25 -6.49
CA GLY A 40 -11.17 -6.49 -5.94
C GLY A 40 -10.59 -6.26 -4.55
N ALA A 41 -10.58 -7.33 -3.75
CA ALA A 41 -9.92 -7.33 -2.46
C ALA A 41 -8.45 -6.96 -2.65
N ILE A 42 -7.97 -5.93 -1.94
CA ILE A 42 -6.54 -5.65 -1.85
C ILE A 42 -5.90 -6.89 -1.24
N SER A 43 -4.84 -7.37 -1.87
CA SER A 43 -4.08 -8.54 -1.42
C SER A 43 -2.59 -8.21 -1.45
N ALA A 44 -1.77 -9.05 -0.82
CA ALA A 44 -0.31 -8.92 -0.88
C ALA A 44 0.18 -8.89 -2.35
N THR A 45 -0.43 -9.68 -3.22
CA THR A 45 -0.13 -9.69 -4.66
C THR A 45 -0.44 -8.36 -5.32
N THR A 46 -1.64 -7.81 -5.07
CA THR A 46 -2.07 -6.53 -5.67
C THR A 46 -1.19 -5.37 -5.19
N ILE A 47 -0.75 -5.39 -3.93
CA ILE A 47 0.20 -4.40 -3.40
C ILE A 47 1.56 -4.58 -4.05
N ALA A 48 2.07 -5.82 -4.18
CA ALA A 48 3.35 -6.07 -4.83
C ALA A 48 3.36 -5.58 -6.28
N GLU A 49 2.32 -5.90 -7.05
CA GLU A 49 2.12 -5.40 -8.42
C GLU A 49 2.10 -3.87 -8.47
N PHE A 50 1.33 -3.23 -7.58
CA PHE A 50 1.30 -1.78 -7.47
C PHE A 50 2.67 -1.17 -7.14
N VAL A 51 3.44 -1.81 -6.26
CA VAL A 51 4.80 -1.36 -5.92
C VAL A 51 5.75 -1.47 -7.10
N GLU A 52 5.59 -2.49 -7.95
CA GLU A 52 6.35 -2.58 -9.20
C GLU A 52 6.01 -1.45 -10.17
N GLU A 53 4.72 -1.07 -10.27
CA GLU A 53 4.24 0.00 -11.16
C GLU A 53 4.67 1.41 -10.71
N LEU A 54 5.01 1.61 -9.44
CA LEU A 54 5.47 2.90 -8.94
C LEU A 54 6.84 3.29 -9.53
N GLU A 55 6.94 4.52 -10.02
CA GLU A 55 8.21 5.14 -10.41
C GLU A 55 8.96 5.72 -9.20
N VAL A 56 9.29 4.85 -8.23
CA VAL A 56 10.05 5.20 -7.02
C VAL A 56 11.39 4.46 -6.97
N PRO A 57 12.38 4.95 -6.20
CA PRO A 57 13.64 4.26 -6.00
C PRO A 57 13.46 2.84 -5.45
N GLU A 58 14.37 1.93 -5.82
CA GLU A 58 14.30 0.52 -5.39
C GLU A 58 14.32 0.35 -3.86
N SER A 59 14.99 1.26 -3.15
CA SER A 59 14.97 1.30 -1.68
C SER A 59 13.55 1.47 -1.12
N VAL A 60 12.73 2.31 -1.77
CA VAL A 60 11.34 2.56 -1.41
C VAL A 60 10.49 1.34 -1.78
N LYS A 61 10.72 0.75 -2.97
CA LYS A 61 10.03 -0.48 -3.36
C LYS A 61 10.30 -1.60 -2.36
N ALA A 62 11.54 -1.76 -1.91
CA ALA A 62 11.91 -2.75 -0.90
C ALA A 62 11.19 -2.53 0.45
N GLU A 63 11.06 -1.28 0.90
CA GLU A 63 10.32 -0.91 2.11
C GLU A 63 8.82 -1.20 1.96
N LEU A 64 8.22 -0.81 0.83
CA LEU A 64 6.81 -1.08 0.51
C LEU A 64 6.51 -2.59 0.40
N ARG A 65 7.43 -3.39 -0.17
CA ARG A 65 7.29 -4.87 -0.22
C ARG A 65 7.36 -5.52 1.17
N HIS A 66 8.00 -4.86 2.15
CA HIS A 66 8.07 -5.33 3.54
C HIS A 66 6.84 -4.95 4.39
N LEU A 67 5.98 -4.06 3.89
CA LEU A 67 4.75 -3.69 4.57
C LEU A 67 3.74 -4.85 4.54
N THR A 68 3.35 -5.28 5.74
CA THR A 68 2.29 -6.25 5.95
C THR A 68 1.34 -5.71 7.01
N PRO A 69 0.06 -6.13 7.04
CA PRO A 69 -0.83 -5.71 8.12
C PRO A 69 -0.29 -6.10 9.48
N ALA A 70 0.40 -7.24 9.58
CA ALA A 70 1.04 -7.69 10.81
C ALA A 70 2.14 -6.73 11.29
N ASN A 71 3.01 -6.26 10.38
CA ASN A 71 4.09 -5.34 10.73
C ASN A 71 3.61 -3.91 11.03
N TYR A 72 2.54 -3.47 10.37
CA TYR A 72 2.09 -2.07 10.48
C TYR A 72 1.05 -1.86 11.59
N VAL A 73 0.23 -2.87 11.91
CA VAL A 73 -0.74 -2.79 13.00
C VAL A 73 -0.10 -3.03 14.37
N GLY A 74 1.18 -3.49 14.41
CA GLY A 74 2.02 -3.50 15.60
C GLY A 74 1.31 -4.05 16.84
N ARG A 75 1.19 -5.37 16.94
CA ARG A 75 0.95 -6.02 18.23
C ARG A 75 2.17 -6.81 18.67
#